data_AF-A0A927VIP0-F1
#
_entry.id   AF-A0A927VIP0-F1
#
_cell.length_a   1.000
_cell.length_b   1.000
_cell.length_c   1.000
_cell.angle_alpha   90.00
_cell.angle_beta   90.00
_cell.angle_gamma   90.00
#
_symmetry.space_group_name_H-M   'P 1'
#
loop_
_entity.id
_entity.type
_entity.pdbx_description
1 polymer ?
#
loop_
_entity_poly.entity_id
_entity_poly.type
_entity_poly.pdbx_seq_one_letter_code
_entity_poly.pdbx_strand_id
1 'polypeptide(L)'
;MKKFRGALTKICGGVSYVSMFALLFAMAVTVIDIIMKLTISKRVLGNIELVELSMVVMMFLCFSKTQLENGHVRVDLFVNKFPPKVRCIVNGCIQCIVALFSIFMLIQSFKQISVVSAAGTSSQVLHIPYPPFYVLLSIGFALFTLTLILSALEYFAETPHAQKIEQ
;
A
#
# COMPACT_ATOMS: atom_id res chain seq x y z
N MET A 1 -3.37 12.51 19.36
CA MET A 1 -3.55 11.34 18.48
C MET A 1 -4.77 11.46 17.56
N LYS A 2 -5.99 11.72 18.08
CA LYS A 2 -7.24 11.77 17.26
C LYS A 2 -7.23 12.77 16.08
N LYS A 3 -6.70 13.99 16.27
CA LYS A 3 -6.58 15.00 15.19
C LYS A 3 -5.64 14.55 14.06
N PHE A 4 -4.51 13.94 14.41
CA PHE A 4 -3.50 13.48 13.45
C PHE A 4 -4.00 12.27 12.64
N ARG A 5 -4.66 11.32 13.30
CA ARG A 5 -5.34 10.21 12.63
C ARG A 5 -6.41 10.70 11.66
N GLY A 6 -7.24 11.66 12.07
CA GLY A 6 -8.26 12.25 11.19
C GLY A 6 -7.68 12.91 9.94
N ALA A 7 -6.52 13.59 10.06
CA ALA A 7 -5.82 14.14 8.91
C ALA A 7 -5.28 13.04 7.98
N LEU A 8 -4.64 12.00 8.54
CA LEU A 8 -4.11 10.89 7.76
C LEU A 8 -5.22 10.11 7.04
N THR A 9 -6.34 9.83 7.70
CA THR A 9 -7.48 9.15 7.09
C THR A 9 -8.07 9.95 5.91
N LYS A 10 -8.10 11.29 5.99
CA LYS A 10 -8.54 12.13 4.86
C LYS A 10 -7.57 12.05 3.68
N ILE A 11 -6.26 12.09 3.95
CA ILE A 11 -5.23 11.97 2.91
C ILE A 11 -5.30 10.59 2.25
N CYS A 12 -5.31 9.52 3.04
CA CYS A 12 -5.46 8.14 2.55
C CYS A 12 -6.78 7.93 1.80
N GLY A 13 -7.85 8.61 2.23
CA GLY A 13 -9.14 8.60 1.55
C GLY A 13 -9.07 9.20 0.15
N GLY A 14 -8.47 10.40 0.00
CA GLY A 14 -8.26 11.03 -1.31
C GLY A 14 -7.39 10.19 -2.24
N VAL A 15 -6.28 9.70 -1.70
CA VAL A 15 -5.35 8.78 -2.37
C VAL A 15 -6.04 7.49 -2.87
N SER A 16 -7.04 7.01 -2.14
CA SER A 16 -7.76 5.78 -2.52
C SER A 16 -8.77 5.98 -3.65
N TYR A 17 -9.26 7.20 -3.87
CA TYR A 17 -10.04 7.47 -5.08
C TYR A 17 -9.16 7.39 -6.33
N VAL A 18 -7.90 7.82 -6.23
CA VAL A 18 -6.93 7.69 -7.32
C VAL A 18 -6.63 6.21 -7.61
N SER A 19 -6.46 5.38 -6.58
CA SER A 19 -6.25 3.94 -6.79
C SER A 19 -7.47 3.24 -7.40
N MET A 20 -8.69 3.62 -7.02
CA MET A 20 -9.91 3.13 -7.65
C MET A 20 -9.97 3.50 -9.14
N PHE A 21 -9.63 4.73 -9.49
CA PHE A 21 -9.59 5.16 -10.88
C PHE A 21 -8.54 4.38 -11.69
N ALA A 22 -7.35 4.17 -11.13
CA ALA A 22 -6.30 3.37 -11.75
C ALA A 22 -6.74 1.91 -12.00
N LEU A 23 -7.49 1.31 -11.07
CA LEU A 23 -8.07 -0.02 -11.24
C LEU A 23 -9.08 -0.05 -12.38
N LEU A 24 -10.03 0.89 -12.41
CA LEU A 24 -11.03 0.97 -13.47
C LEU A 24 -10.38 1.16 -14.84
N PHE A 25 -9.33 1.98 -14.91
CA PHE A 25 -8.54 2.17 -16.11
C PHE A 25 -7.88 0.87 -16.58
N ALA A 26 -7.20 0.14 -15.68
CA ALA A 26 -6.60 -1.15 -16.01
C ALA A 26 -7.63 -2.17 -16.52
N MET A 27 -8.80 -2.22 -15.89
CA MET A 27 -9.90 -3.09 -16.32
C MET A 27 -10.42 -2.69 -17.71
N ALA A 28 -10.64 -1.40 -17.95
CA ALA A 28 -11.11 -0.89 -19.24
C ALA A 28 -10.12 -1.23 -20.38
N VAL A 29 -8.82 -1.02 -20.15
CA VAL A 29 -7.77 -1.32 -21.14
C VAL A 29 -7.75 -2.82 -21.45
N THR A 30 -7.85 -3.67 -20.42
CA THR A 30 -7.91 -5.14 -20.59
C THR A 30 -9.15 -5.57 -21.38
N VAL A 31 -10.31 -4.98 -21.09
CA VAL A 31 -11.56 -5.27 -21.82
C VAL A 31 -11.45 -4.82 -23.28
N ILE A 32 -10.91 -3.62 -23.54
CA ILE A 32 -10.69 -3.10 -24.89
C ILE A 32 -9.72 -4.01 -25.66
N ASP A 33 -8.65 -4.49 -25.02
CA ASP A 33 -7.71 -5.43 -25.64
C ASP A 33 -8.38 -6.74 -26.06
N ILE A 34 -9.22 -7.31 -25.19
CA ILE A 34 -9.99 -8.52 -25.50
C ILE A 34 -10.95 -8.26 -26.67
N ILE A 35 -11.70 -7.14 -26.66
CA ILE A 35 -12.65 -6.80 -27.72
C ILE A 35 -11.92 -6.59 -29.06
N MET A 36 -10.81 -5.85 -29.09
CA MET A 36 -10.03 -5.63 -30.30
C MET A 36 -9.44 -6.93 -30.84
N LYS A 37 -8.96 -7.80 -29.95
CA LYS A 37 -8.42 -9.11 -30.32
C LYS A 37 -9.50 -10.00 -30.96
N LEU A 38 -10.74 -9.91 -30.49
CA LEU A 38 -11.85 -10.71 -31.02
C LEU A 38 -12.45 -10.14 -32.31
N THR A 39 -12.47 -8.81 -32.48
CA THR A 39 -13.13 -8.15 -33.64
C THR A 39 -12.19 -7.89 -34.80
N ILE A 40 -10.95 -7.50 -34.52
CA ILE A 40 -9.98 -7.00 -35.50
C ILE A 40 -8.74 -7.91 -35.58
N SER A 41 -8.68 -8.97 -34.75
CA SER A 41 -7.51 -9.88 -34.62
C SER A 41 -6.20 -9.14 -34.30
N LYS A 42 -6.29 -7.93 -33.76
CA LYS A 42 -5.16 -7.11 -33.32
C LYS A 42 -5.23 -6.91 -31.80
N ARG A 43 -4.08 -6.90 -31.15
CA ARG A 43 -3.96 -6.59 -29.71
C ARG A 43 -3.64 -5.12 -29.51
N VAL A 44 -4.02 -4.58 -28.36
CA VAL A 44 -3.60 -3.25 -27.92
C VAL A 44 -2.10 -3.28 -27.64
N LEU A 45 -1.37 -2.42 -28.35
CA LEU A 45 0.08 -2.29 -28.19
C LEU A 45 0.40 -1.81 -26.77
N GLY A 46 1.27 -2.53 -26.06
CA GLY A 46 1.66 -2.15 -24.70
C GLY A 46 0.57 -2.37 -23.62
N ASN A 47 -0.48 -3.17 -23.88
CA ASN A 47 -1.53 -3.48 -22.89
C ASN A 47 -0.95 -3.93 -21.54
N ILE A 48 -0.01 -4.88 -21.58
CA ILE A 48 0.64 -5.42 -20.37
C ILE A 48 1.32 -4.31 -19.57
N GLU A 49 2.08 -3.44 -20.23
CA GLU A 49 2.78 -2.33 -19.58
C GLU A 49 1.79 -1.33 -18.95
N LEU A 50 0.70 -1.01 -19.66
CA LEU A 50 -0.33 -0.11 -19.16
C LEU A 50 -1.02 -0.65 -17.90
N VAL A 51 -1.36 -1.94 -17.91
CA VAL A 51 -1.99 -2.62 -16.78
C VAL A 51 -1.01 -2.73 -15.61
N GLU A 52 0.25 -3.09 -15.87
CA GLU A 52 1.30 -3.19 -14.85
C GLU A 52 1.51 -1.86 -14.14
N LEU A 53 1.70 -0.77 -14.90
CA LEU A 53 1.89 0.56 -14.34
C LEU A 53 0.66 1.02 -13.55
N SER A 54 -0.54 0.68 -14.00
CA SER A 54 -1.79 0.97 -13.29
C SER A 54 -1.91 0.18 -11.98
N MET A 55 -1.43 -1.07 -11.96
CA MET A 55 -1.39 -1.88 -10.74
C MET A 55 -0.36 -1.35 -9.73
N VAL A 56 0.79 -0.86 -10.19
CA VAL A 56 1.76 -0.17 -9.31
C VAL A 56 1.07 1.02 -8.64
N VAL A 57 0.43 1.89 -9.42
CA VAL A 57 -0.32 3.04 -8.90
C VAL A 57 -1.35 2.58 -7.87
N MET A 58 -2.20 1.61 -8.21
CA MET A 58 -3.28 1.20 -7.32
C MET A 58 -2.78 0.59 -6.00
N MET A 59 -1.76 -0.27 -6.03
CA MET A 59 -1.28 -0.99 -4.85
C MET A 59 -0.71 -0.02 -3.82
N PHE A 60 0.22 0.83 -4.23
CA PHE A 60 0.95 1.68 -3.29
C PHE A 60 0.11 2.83 -2.73
N LEU A 61 -0.87 3.31 -3.49
CA LEU A 61 -1.84 4.30 -3.03
C LEU A 61 -2.87 3.65 -2.06
N CYS A 62 -3.34 2.43 -2.34
CA CYS A 62 -4.38 1.78 -1.54
C CYS A 62 -3.86 1.21 -0.19
N PHE A 63 -2.62 0.72 -0.12
CA PHE A 63 -2.08 0.01 1.05
C PHE A 63 -2.20 0.78 2.38
N SER A 64 -2.00 2.10 2.36
CA SER A 64 -2.12 2.92 3.57
C SER A 64 -3.55 2.95 4.12
N LYS A 65 -4.56 3.12 3.25
CA LYS A 65 -5.97 3.09 3.66
C LYS A 65 -6.38 1.70 4.13
N THR A 66 -5.96 0.65 3.41
CA THR A 66 -6.23 -0.72 3.81
C THR A 66 -5.64 -1.02 5.19
N GLN A 67 -4.47 -0.50 5.53
CA GLN A 67 -3.91 -0.68 6.88
C GLN A 67 -4.68 0.06 7.97
N LEU A 68 -5.23 1.24 7.68
CA LEU A 68 -6.09 1.98 8.61
C LEU A 68 -7.44 1.29 8.84
N GLU A 69 -8.03 0.70 7.79
CA GLU A 69 -9.35 0.05 7.86
C GLU A 69 -9.27 -1.42 8.30
N ASN A 70 -8.28 -2.15 7.79
CA ASN A 70 -8.09 -3.60 7.94
C ASN A 70 -6.83 -3.96 8.74
N GLY A 71 -6.28 -3.06 9.57
CA GLY A 71 -5.19 -3.36 10.52
C GLY A 71 -5.50 -4.47 11.55
N HIS A 72 -6.68 -5.06 11.45
CA HIS A 72 -7.15 -6.26 12.15
C HIS A 72 -7.10 -7.55 11.30
N VAL A 73 -6.42 -7.58 10.14
CA VAL A 73 -5.87 -8.85 9.60
C VAL A 73 -4.69 -9.27 10.51
N ARG A 74 -5.00 -9.41 11.80
CA ARG A 74 -4.17 -10.06 12.78
C ARG A 74 -4.02 -11.49 12.30
N VAL A 75 -2.93 -12.09 12.72
CA VAL A 75 -2.79 -13.55 12.81
C VAL A 75 -3.78 -14.04 13.89
N ASP A 76 -5.07 -13.74 13.74
CA ASP A 76 -6.10 -13.96 14.75
C ASP A 76 -6.28 -15.47 14.99
N LEU A 77 -6.00 -16.30 13.98
CA LEU A 77 -6.03 -17.76 14.12
C LEU A 77 -5.10 -18.28 15.22
N PHE A 78 -3.93 -17.66 15.42
CA PHE A 78 -3.00 -18.06 16.50
C PHE A 78 -3.06 -17.12 17.70
N VAL A 79 -3.28 -15.82 17.48
CA VAL A 79 -3.24 -14.80 18.51
C VAL A 79 -4.51 -14.78 19.39
N ASN A 80 -5.66 -15.25 18.89
CA ASN A 80 -6.89 -15.38 19.68
C ASN A 80 -6.81 -16.42 20.81
N LYS A 81 -5.80 -17.30 20.79
CA LYS A 81 -5.58 -18.30 21.84
C LYS A 81 -4.80 -17.75 23.05
N PHE A 82 -4.25 -16.54 22.93
CA PHE A 82 -3.45 -15.92 23.99
C PHE A 82 -4.27 -14.97 24.87
N PRO A 83 -3.89 -14.80 26.16
CA PRO A 83 -4.51 -13.82 27.03
C PRO A 83 -4.35 -12.38 26.50
N PRO A 84 -5.28 -11.47 26.84
CA PRO A 84 -5.41 -10.15 26.20
C PRO A 84 -4.14 -9.30 26.25
N LYS A 85 -3.34 -9.42 27.32
CA LYS A 85 -2.06 -8.71 27.48
C LYS A 85 -1.00 -9.19 26.48
N VAL A 86 -0.86 -10.51 26.29
CA VAL A 86 0.10 -11.10 25.35
C VAL A 86 -0.32 -10.80 23.90
N ARG A 87 -1.62 -10.84 23.61
CA ARG A 87 -2.18 -10.45 22.31
C ARG A 87 -1.81 -9.00 21.94
N CYS A 88 -1.88 -8.07 22.89
CA CYS A 88 -1.51 -6.68 22.65
C CYS A 88 -0.02 -6.52 22.33
N ILE A 89 0.85 -7.18 23.11
CA ILE A 89 2.31 -7.14 22.90
C ILE A 89 2.69 -7.75 21.56
N VAL A 90 2.16 -8.94 21.23
CA VAL A 90 2.44 -9.63 19.97
C VAL A 90 2.01 -8.78 18.77
N ASN A 91 0.81 -8.20 18.80
CA ASN A 91 0.34 -7.32 17.73
C ASN A 91 1.19 -6.05 17.61
N GLY A 92 1.57 -5.44 18.73
CA GLY A 92 2.49 -4.29 18.75
C GLY A 92 3.85 -4.63 18.13
N CYS A 93 4.44 -5.77 18.51
CA CYS A 93 5.69 -6.27 17.94
C CYS A 93 5.59 -6.52 16.42
N ILE A 94 4.51 -7.15 15.96
CA ILE A 94 4.27 -7.37 14.52
C ILE A 94 4.21 -6.04 13.79
N GLN A 95 3.45 -5.07 14.30
CA GLN A 95 3.34 -3.74 13.69
C GLN A 95 4.71 -3.03 13.64
N CYS A 96 5.54 -3.15 14.70
CA CYS A 96 6.90 -2.62 14.69
C CYS A 96 7.80 -3.28 13.63
N ILE A 97 7.75 -4.60 13.50
CA ILE A 97 8.53 -5.34 12.48
C ILE A 97 8.11 -4.91 11.08
N VAL A 98 6.80 -4.83 10.83
CA VAL A 98 6.27 -4.38 9.53
C VAL A 98 6.64 -2.92 9.26
N ALA A 99 6.64 -2.05 10.28
CA ALA A 99 7.09 -0.67 10.16
C ALA A 99 8.58 -0.57 9.79
N LEU A 100 9.44 -1.36 10.44
CA LEU A 100 10.87 -1.41 10.12
C LEU A 100 11.12 -1.88 8.68
N PHE A 101 10.41 -2.93 8.25
CA PHE A 101 10.47 -3.40 6.86
C PHE A 101 9.99 -2.34 5.87
N SER A 102 8.90 -1.64 6.20
CA SER A 102 8.37 -0.54 5.38
C SER A 102 9.36 0.62 5.26
N ILE A 103 10.07 0.99 6.33
CA ILE A 103 11.13 2.00 6.30
C ILE A 103 12.29 1.55 5.41
N PHE A 104 12.71 0.29 5.52
CA PHE A 104 13.75 -0.27 4.66
C PHE A 104 13.35 -0.18 3.18
N MET A 105 12.11 -0.56 2.85
CA MET A 105 11.56 -0.46 1.49
C MET A 105 11.46 0.99 1.00
N LEU A 106 11.09 1.93 1.86
CA LEU A 106 11.07 3.36 1.53
C LEU A 106 12.47 3.86 1.12
N ILE A 107 13.51 3.53 1.90
CA ILE A 107 14.89 3.93 1.60
C ILE A 107 15.36 3.30 0.28
N GLN A 108 15.06 2.02 0.06
CA GLN A 108 15.42 1.35 -1.20
C GLN A 108 14.70 1.97 -2.39
N SER A 109 13.42 2.33 -2.25
CA SER A 109 12.65 2.97 -3.30
C SER A 109 13.27 4.31 -3.71
N PHE A 110 13.74 5.12 -2.76
CA PHE A 110 14.45 6.36 -3.07
C PHE A 110 15.78 6.14 -3.80
N LYS A 111 16.58 5.15 -3.38
CA LYS A 111 17.83 4.80 -4.08
C LYS A 111 17.55 4.34 -5.51
N GLN A 112 16.47 3.59 -5.70
CA GLN A 112 16.09 3.05 -6.99
C GLN A 112 15.71 4.15 -8.00
N ILE A 113 15.13 5.27 -7.56
CA ILE A 113 14.85 6.42 -8.43
C ILE A 113 16.14 6.89 -9.13
N SER A 114 17.24 7.06 -8.38
CA SER A 114 18.51 7.52 -8.93
C SER A 114 19.12 6.51 -9.91
N VAL A 115 19.04 5.20 -9.58
CA VAL A 115 19.56 4.13 -10.44
C VAL A 115 18.79 4.07 -11.77
N VAL A 116 17.47 4.06 -11.70
CA VAL A 116 16.56 3.97 -12.86
C VAL A 116 16.66 5.23 -13.73
N SER A 117 16.83 6.40 -13.10
CA SER A 117 17.02 7.67 -13.80
C SER A 117 18.38 7.73 -14.51
N ALA A 118 19.46 7.25 -13.88
CA ALA A 118 20.79 7.23 -14.48
C ALA A 118 20.89 6.22 -15.63
N ALA A 119 20.19 5.08 -15.51
CA ALA A 119 20.15 4.05 -16.54
C ALA A 119 19.22 4.39 -17.72
N GLY A 120 18.43 5.47 -17.65
CA GLY A 120 17.48 5.84 -18.72
C GLY A 120 16.42 4.77 -18.98
N THR A 121 16.12 3.94 -17.98
CA THR A 121 15.25 2.77 -18.17
C THR A 121 13.81 3.19 -18.50
N SER A 122 13.30 2.62 -19.59
CA SER A 122 11.94 2.81 -20.06
C SER A 122 11.31 1.48 -20.44
N SER A 123 9.99 1.46 -20.55
CA SER A 123 9.25 0.27 -20.97
C SER A 123 9.64 -0.13 -22.40
N GLN A 124 9.55 -1.43 -22.71
CA GLN A 124 10.12 -1.99 -23.93
C GLN A 124 9.28 -1.67 -25.17
N VAL A 125 7.96 -1.58 -24.99
CA VAL A 125 7.01 -1.41 -26.09
C VAL A 125 6.58 0.04 -26.21
N LEU A 126 6.16 0.65 -25.10
CA LEU A 126 5.59 1.99 -25.10
C LEU A 126 6.60 3.08 -24.72
N HIS A 127 7.85 2.71 -24.41
CA HIS A 127 8.93 3.62 -24.02
C HIS A 127 8.55 4.58 -22.88
N ILE A 128 7.72 4.11 -21.94
CA ILE A 128 7.32 4.90 -20.79
C ILE A 128 8.49 4.96 -19.80
N PRO A 129 8.91 6.14 -19.35
CA PRO A 129 9.97 6.26 -18.34
C PRO A 129 9.48 5.75 -16.98
N TYR A 130 10.25 4.86 -16.35
CA TYR A 130 9.94 4.32 -15.02
C TYR A 130 10.16 5.26 -13.81
N PRO A 131 11.08 6.25 -13.80
CA PRO A 131 11.34 7.11 -12.64
C PRO A 131 10.10 7.71 -11.93
N PRO A 132 9.07 8.26 -12.62
CA PRO A 132 7.89 8.80 -11.94
C PRO A 132 7.11 7.75 -11.14
N PHE A 133 7.10 6.49 -11.57
CA PHE A 133 6.43 5.41 -10.86
C PHE A 133 7.17 5.02 -9.57
N TYR A 134 8.50 5.11 -9.56
CA TYR A 134 9.31 4.91 -8.35
C TYR A 134 9.19 6.06 -7.34
N VAL A 135 8.92 7.29 -7.82
CA VAL A 135 8.56 8.41 -6.93
C VAL A 135 7.21 8.13 -6.26
N LEU A 136 6.21 7.70 -7.04
CA LEU A 136 4.90 7.34 -6.51
C LEU A 136 4.97 6.19 -5.50
N LEU A 137 5.79 5.17 -5.80
CA LEU A 137 6.11 4.06 -4.90
C LEU A 137 6.63 4.56 -3.54
N SER A 138 7.59 5.48 -3.57
CA SER A 138 8.18 6.07 -2.37
C SER A 138 7.14 6.85 -1.55
N ILE A 139 6.24 7.58 -2.20
CA ILE A 139 5.13 8.28 -1.54
C ILE A 139 4.18 7.27 -0.86
N GLY A 140 3.84 6.16 -1.54
CA GLY A 140 3.00 5.11 -0.99
C GLY A 140 3.61 4.46 0.25
N PHE A 141 4.90 4.10 0.20
CA PHE A 141 5.62 3.56 1.36
C PHE A 141 5.76 4.57 2.50
N ALA A 142 5.89 5.87 2.22
CA ALA A 142 5.92 6.90 3.25
C ALA A 142 4.58 6.98 4.00
N LEU A 143 3.46 7.01 3.27
CA LEU A 143 2.11 7.00 3.85
C LEU A 143 1.81 5.71 4.62
N PHE A 144 2.23 4.57 4.09
CA PHE A 144 2.07 3.27 4.75
C PHE A 144 2.88 3.18 6.04
N THR A 145 4.15 3.62 6.01
CA THR A 145 5.01 3.70 7.20
C THR A 145 4.39 4.57 8.29
N LEU A 146 3.87 5.74 7.92
CA LEU A 146 3.23 6.65 8.87
C LEU A 146 2.00 6.02 9.52
N THR A 147 1.20 5.29 8.74
CA THR A 147 0.04 4.54 9.21
C THR A 147 0.41 3.44 10.19
N LEU A 148 1.50 2.69 9.90
CA LEU A 148 2.01 1.63 10.76
C LEU A 148 2.50 2.17 12.10
N ILE A 149 3.26 3.26 12.08
CA ILE A 149 3.76 3.89 13.31
C ILE A 149 2.59 4.34 14.19
N LEU A 150 1.55 4.95 13.61
CA LEU A 150 0.36 5.31 14.38
C LEU A 150 -0.36 4.11 14.97
N SER A 151 -0.51 3.04 14.17
CA SER A 151 -1.16 1.81 14.63
C SER A 151 -0.37 1.19 15.78
N ALA A 152 0.95 1.12 15.68
CA ALA A 152 1.83 0.63 16.75
C ALA A 152 1.69 1.49 18.03
N LEU A 153 1.69 2.82 17.90
CA LEU A 153 1.50 3.73 19.04
C LEU A 153 0.13 3.56 19.71
N GLU A 154 -0.94 3.35 18.94
CA GLU A 154 -2.28 3.05 19.49
C GLU A 154 -2.28 1.73 20.29
N TYR A 155 -1.65 0.67 19.76
CA TYR A 155 -1.50 -0.60 20.50
C TYR A 155 -0.77 -0.42 21.83
N PHE A 156 0.31 0.36 21.88
CA PHE A 156 1.04 0.63 23.13
C PHE A 156 0.28 1.59 24.06
N ALA A 157 -0.52 2.52 23.53
CA ALA A 157 -1.30 3.46 24.32
C ALA A 157 -2.58 2.85 24.93
N GLU A 158 -3.14 1.78 24.36
CA GLU A 158 -4.30 1.06 24.90
C GLU A 158 -3.91 0.03 26.00
N THR A 159 -2.63 -0.28 26.15
CA THR A 159 -2.09 -1.16 27.19
C THR A 159 -2.40 -0.80 28.66
N PRO A 160 -2.86 0.41 29.07
CA PRO A 160 -3.23 0.67 30.48
C PRO A 160 -4.66 0.24 30.90
N HIS A 161 -5.62 0.01 29.99
CA HIS A 161 -7.05 -0.05 30.38
C HIS A 161 -7.73 -1.43 30.31
N ALA A 162 -7.09 -2.47 29.78
CA ALA A 162 -7.67 -3.83 29.74
C ALA A 162 -7.64 -4.58 31.10
N GLN A 163 -7.49 -3.90 32.23
CA GLN A 163 -7.47 -4.50 33.58
C GLN A 163 -8.73 -4.28 34.42
N LYS A 164 -9.80 -3.64 33.92
CA LYS A 164 -10.95 -3.26 34.78
C LYS A 164 -12.34 -3.77 34.39
N ILE A 165 -12.47 -4.68 33.41
CA ILE A 165 -13.79 -5.14 32.96
C ILE A 165 -14.09 -6.62 33.31
N GLU A 166 -13.16 -7.34 33.94
CA GLU A 166 -13.41 -8.71 34.45
C GLU A 166 -13.06 -8.85 35.94
N GLN A 167 -13.65 -7.99 36.79
CA GLN A 167 -13.91 -8.32 38.20
C GLN A 167 -15.39 -8.12 38.49
#